data_AF-A0A951HCE1-F1
#
_entry.id   AF-A0A951HCE1-F1
#
_cell.length_a   1.000
_cell.length_b   1.000
_cell.length_c   1.000
_cell.angle_alpha   90.00
_cell.angle_beta   90.00
_cell.angle_gamma   90.00
#
_symmetry.space_group_name_H-M   'P 1'
#
loop_
_entity.id
_entity.type
_entity.pdbx_description
1 polymer ?
#
loop_
_entity_poly.entity_id
_entity_poly.type
_entity_poly.pdbx_seq_one_letter_code
_entity_poly.pdbx_strand_id
1 'polypeptide(L)'
;MAGSNGGAALRVGDAFFSYGDYGPAAELYRAALQKGAPDPNLVNLRLGAALALAGARVEAETAFRAVTGPRAELARLWLLWLSSPHA
;
A
#
# COMPACT_ATOMS: atom_id res chain seq x y z
N MET A 1 13.15 20.95 -0.56
CA MET A 1 12.34 19.83 -0.03
C MET A 1 13.19 18.57 -0.06
N ALA A 2 13.88 18.23 1.03
CA ALA A 2 14.53 16.93 1.14
C ALA A 2 13.44 15.91 1.46
N GLY A 3 12.90 15.24 0.42
CA GLY A 3 12.03 14.10 0.65
C GLY A 3 12.82 13.06 1.45
N SER A 4 12.26 12.52 2.53
CA SER A 4 12.88 11.39 3.21
C SER A 4 13.10 10.26 2.20
N ASN A 5 14.10 9.42 2.43
CA ASN A 5 14.35 8.27 1.56
C ASN A 5 13.08 7.40 1.38
N GLY A 6 12.19 7.39 2.38
CA GLY A 6 10.87 6.76 2.29
C GLY A 6 9.90 7.45 1.33
N GLY A 7 9.85 8.79 1.31
CA GLY A 7 9.04 9.53 0.34
C GLY A 7 9.51 9.38 -1.12
N ALA A 8 10.81 9.14 -1.34
CA ALA A 8 11.32 8.78 -2.66
C ALA A 8 10.85 7.38 -3.09
N ALA A 9 11.00 6.38 -2.21
CA ALA A 9 10.54 5.02 -2.47
C ALA A 9 9.03 4.94 -2.76
N LEU A 10 8.21 5.70 -2.02
CA LEU A 10 6.78 5.83 -2.26
C LEU A 10 6.47 6.29 -3.70
N ARG A 11 7.12 7.36 -4.18
CA ARG A 11 6.88 7.88 -5.53
C ARG A 11 7.28 6.91 -6.64
N VAL A 12 8.37 6.16 -6.43
CA VAL A 12 8.76 5.11 -7.39
C VAL A 12 7.75 3.97 -7.35
N GLY A 13 7.28 3.56 -6.16
CA GLY A 13 6.22 2.57 -6.02
C GLY A 13 4.93 2.97 -6.73
N ASP A 14 4.55 4.25 -6.63
CA ASP A 14 3.38 4.81 -7.34
C ASP A 14 3.52 4.70 -8.87
N ALA A 15 4.74 4.86 -9.40
CA ALA A 15 5.00 4.72 -10.83
C ALA A 15 4.82 3.25 -11.28
N PHE A 16 5.43 2.29 -10.58
CA PHE A 16 5.24 0.87 -10.86
C PHE A 16 3.78 0.44 -10.74
N PHE A 17 3.09 0.91 -9.70
CA PHE A 17 1.65 0.64 -9.53
C PHE A 17 0.84 1.12 -10.75
N SER A 18 1.16 2.30 -11.27
CA SER A 18 0.48 2.86 -12.44
C SER A 18 0.76 2.08 -13.73
N TYR A 19 1.88 1.36 -13.80
CA TYR A 19 2.19 0.43 -14.90
C TYR A 19 1.54 -0.95 -14.73
N GLY A 20 0.87 -1.22 -13.61
CA GLY A 20 0.31 -2.53 -13.29
C GLY A 20 1.33 -3.51 -12.69
N ASP A 21 2.56 -3.04 -12.42
CA ASP A 21 3.63 -3.83 -11.82
C ASP A 21 3.47 -3.87 -10.29
N TYR A 22 2.43 -4.57 -9.84
CA TYR A 22 2.00 -4.53 -8.44
C TYR A 22 2.99 -5.18 -7.46
N GLY A 23 3.71 -6.22 -7.88
CA GLY A 23 4.77 -6.85 -7.07
C GLY A 23 5.92 -5.88 -6.76
N PRO A 24 6.59 -5.32 -7.78
CA PRO A 24 7.61 -4.28 -7.60
C PRO A 24 7.10 -3.06 -6.82
N ALA A 25 5.85 -2.63 -7.05
CA ALA A 25 5.24 -1.54 -6.30
C ALA A 25 5.15 -1.86 -4.79
N ALA A 26 4.71 -3.08 -4.43
CA ALA A 26 4.61 -3.51 -3.04
C ALA A 26 5.97 -3.49 -2.31
N GLU A 27 7.04 -3.94 -2.98
CA GLU A 27 8.40 -3.90 -2.42
C GLU A 27 8.87 -2.45 -2.15
N LEU A 28 8.56 -1.53 -3.06
CA LEU A 28 8.90 -0.11 -2.90
C LEU A 28 8.09 0.55 -1.77
N TYR A 29 6.82 0.20 -1.59
CA TYR A 29 6.04 0.69 -0.45
C TYR A 29 6.54 0.13 0.89
N ARG A 30 6.97 -1.14 0.95
CA ARG A 30 7.64 -1.71 2.13
C ARG A 30 8.92 -0.95 2.45
N ALA A 31 9.75 -0.69 1.44
CA ALA A 31 10.96 0.12 1.60
C ALA A 31 10.63 1.55 2.05
N ALA A 32 9.52 2.12 1.58
CA ALA A 32 9.06 3.44 2.01
C ALA A 32 8.75 3.49 3.51
N LEU A 33 8.05 2.48 4.04
CA LEU A 33 7.79 2.34 5.47
C LEU A 33 9.10 2.21 6.27
N GLN A 34 10.00 1.32 5.86
CA GLN A 34 11.27 1.09 6.54
C GLN A 34 12.16 2.34 6.58
N LYS A 35 12.12 3.17 5.54
CA LYS A 35 12.91 4.40 5.41
C LYS A 35 12.24 5.64 6.01
N GLY A 36 11.15 5.48 6.76
CA GLY A 36 10.44 6.58 7.40
C GLY A 36 9.68 7.45 6.42
N ALA A 37 8.65 6.88 5.77
CA ALA A 37 7.71 7.66 4.98
C ALA A 37 6.97 8.69 5.86
N PRO A 38 6.70 9.90 5.34
CA PRO A 38 6.03 10.96 6.10
C PRO A 38 4.57 10.63 6.46
N ASP A 39 3.93 9.75 5.68
CA ASP A 39 2.55 9.32 5.91
C ASP A 39 2.46 7.77 5.80
N PRO A 40 2.72 7.04 6.90
CA PRO A 40 2.70 5.58 6.89
C PRO A 40 1.29 5.02 6.62
N ASN A 41 0.23 5.74 6.97
CA ASN A 41 -1.15 5.32 6.68
C ASN A 41 -1.44 5.36 5.19
N LEU A 42 -0.96 6.39 4.48
CA LEU A 42 -1.02 6.44 3.01
C LEU A 42 -0.24 5.28 2.38
N VAL A 43 0.98 5.03 2.87
CA VAL A 43 1.84 3.97 2.31
C VAL A 43 1.23 2.59 2.54
N ASN A 44 0.70 2.30 3.74
CA ASN A 44 0.00 1.04 4.02
C ASN A 44 -1.24 0.84 3.15
N LEU A 45 -2.00 1.91 2.87
CA LEU A 45 -3.14 1.83 1.95
C LEU A 45 -2.70 1.47 0.53
N ARG A 46 -1.63 2.08 0.00
CA ARG A 46 -1.11 1.78 -1.34
C ARG A 46 -0.45 0.40 -1.41
N LEU A 47 0.26 0.00 -0.36
CA LEU A 47 0.82 -1.33 -0.20
C LEU A 47 -0.29 -2.39 -0.23
N GLY A 48 -1.36 -2.19 0.55
CA GLY A 48 -2.51 -3.09 0.55
C GLY A 48 -3.14 -3.21 -0.83
N ALA A 49 -3.35 -2.09 -1.54
CA ALA A 49 -3.91 -2.11 -2.88
C ALA A 49 -3.02 -2.85 -3.88
N ALA A 50 -1.69 -2.64 -3.82
CA ALA A 50 -0.74 -3.35 -4.67
C ALA A 50 -0.75 -4.85 -4.39
N LEU A 51 -0.70 -5.25 -3.13
CA LEU A 51 -0.74 -6.67 -2.74
C LEU A 51 -2.06 -7.33 -3.14
N ALA A 52 -3.18 -6.62 -2.98
CA ALA A 52 -4.49 -7.09 -3.41
C ALA A 52 -4.53 -7.39 -4.92
N LEU A 53 -4.06 -6.45 -5.73
CA LEU A 53 -4.02 -6.59 -7.19
C LEU A 53 -2.95 -7.60 -7.67
N ALA A 54 -1.94 -7.87 -6.86
CA ALA A 54 -0.96 -8.93 -7.09
C ALA A 54 -1.44 -10.33 -6.66
N GLY A 55 -2.65 -10.46 -6.09
CA GLY A 55 -3.18 -11.73 -5.55
C GLY A 55 -2.63 -12.11 -4.16
N ALA A 56 -1.81 -11.27 -3.55
CA ALA A 56 -1.23 -11.45 -2.22
C ALA A 56 -2.23 -11.06 -1.10
N ARG A 57 -3.38 -11.74 -1.05
CA ARG A 57 -4.52 -11.36 -0.23
C ARG A 57 -4.22 -11.24 1.27
N VAL A 58 -3.51 -12.20 1.87
CA VAL A 58 -3.22 -12.19 3.32
C VAL A 58 -2.35 -10.99 3.71
N GLU A 59 -1.35 -10.69 2.89
CA GLU A 59 -0.45 -9.56 3.11
C GLU A 59 -1.19 -8.23 2.89
N ALA A 60 -2.09 -8.18 1.89
CA ALA A 60 -2.96 -7.02 1.65
C ALA A 60 -3.84 -6.73 2.87
N GLU A 61 -4.48 -7.75 3.45
CA GLU A 61 -5.30 -7.59 4.65
C GLU A 61 -4.49 -7.01 5.82
N THR A 62 -3.26 -7.48 6.00
CA THR A 62 -2.37 -7.00 7.05
C THR A 62 -2.04 -5.52 6.85
N ALA A 63 -1.70 -5.12 5.62
CA ALA A 63 -1.42 -3.72 5.29
C ALA A 63 -2.64 -2.82 5.52
N PHE A 64 -3.84 -3.24 5.09
CA PHE A 64 -5.07 -2.47 5.31
C PHE A 64 -5.45 -2.34 6.78
N ARG A 65 -5.26 -3.39 7.59
CA ARG A 65 -5.53 -3.33 9.04
C ARG A 65 -4.58 -2.38 9.79
N ALA A 66 -3.41 -2.08 9.23
CA ALA A 66 -2.49 -1.10 9.79
C ALA A 66 -2.89 0.36 9.50
N VAL A 67 -3.87 0.59 8.62
CA VAL A 67 -4.34 1.94 8.28
C VAL A 67 -5.31 2.46 9.33
N THR A 68 -5.00 3.63 9.88
CA THR A 68 -5.81 4.31 10.90
C THR A 68 -6.18 5.74 10.47
N GLY A 69 -6.95 6.43 11.31
CA GLY A 69 -7.32 7.83 11.11
C GLY A 69 -8.21 8.04 9.88
N PRO A 70 -8.06 9.15 9.13
CA PRO A 70 -9.00 9.54 8.07
C PRO A 70 -9.04 8.57 6.88
N ARG A 71 -8.07 7.65 6.77
CA ARG A 71 -8.01 6.64 5.70
C ARG A 71 -8.55 5.26 6.12
N ALA A 72 -8.88 5.09 7.40
CA ALA A 72 -9.34 3.80 7.92
C ALA A 72 -10.60 3.31 7.20
N GLU A 73 -11.52 4.21 6.86
CA GLU A 73 -12.75 3.82 6.14
C GLU A 73 -12.46 3.28 4.74
N LEU A 74 -11.52 3.91 4.02
CA LEU A 74 -11.12 3.43 2.71
C LEU A 74 -10.44 2.05 2.82
N ALA A 75 -9.59 1.84 3.82
CA ALA A 75 -8.99 0.53 4.06
C ALA A 75 -10.04 -0.55 4.42
N ARG A 76 -11.10 -0.18 5.16
CA ARG A 76 -12.22 -1.09 5.44
C ARG A 76 -12.96 -1.51 4.18
N LEU A 77 -13.15 -0.61 3.22
CA LEU A 77 -13.77 -0.94 1.92
C LEU A 77 -12.92 -1.96 1.14
N TRP A 78 -11.59 -1.82 1.16
CA TRP A 78 -10.69 -2.80 0.55
C TRP A 78 -10.75 -4.17 1.24
N LEU A 79 -10.80 -4.20 2.57
CA LEU A 79 -10.96 -5.45 3.33
C LEU A 79 -12.28 -6.15 3.00
N LEU A 80 -13.37 -5.39 2.83
CA LEU A 80 -14.66 -5.91 2.40
C LEU A 80 -14.59 -6.49 0.98
N TRP A 81 -13.93 -5.78 0.06
CA TRP A 81 -13.71 -6.26 -1.30
C TRP A 81 -12.92 -7.58 -1.31
N LEU A 82 -11.80 -7.65 -0.59
CA LEU A 82 -11.01 -8.87 -0.45
C LEU A 82 -11.81 -10.04 0.14
N SER A 83 -12.77 -9.75 1.03
CA SER A 83 -13.62 -10.76 1.65
C SER A 83 -14.74 -11.26 0.74
N SER A 84 -14.99 -10.58 -0.38
CA SER A 84 -16.06 -10.93 -1.31
C SER A 84 -15.61 -12.06 -2.26
N PRO A 85 -16.54 -12.94 -2.70
CA PRO A 85 -16.23 -14.12 -3.52
C PRO A 85 -15.74 -13.81 -4.96
N HIS A 86 -15.47 -12.54 -5.28
CA HIS A 86 -15.03 -12.07 -6.60
C HIS A 86 -13.61 -11.48 -6.59
N ALA A 87 -12.90 -11.55 -5.45
CA ALA A 87 -11.55 -11.04 -5.27
C ALA A 87 -10.48 -12.12 -5.47
#